data_AF-A0A3B0S4W0-F1
#
_entry.id   AF-A0A3B0S4W0-F1
#
_cell.length_a   1.000
_cell.length_b   1.000
_cell.length_c   1.000
_cell.angle_alpha   90.00
_cell.angle_beta   90.00
_cell.angle_gamma   90.00
#
_symmetry.space_group_name_H-M   'P 1'
#
loop_
_entity.id
_entity.type
_entity.pdbx_description
1 polymer ?
#
loop_
_entity_poly.entity_id
_entity_poly.type
_entity_poly.pdbx_seq_one_letter_code
_entity_poly.pdbx_strand_id
1 'polypeptide(L)'
;MKILKTNLYVGPNQYAKFRIIRHVIDIGILEDWPSAKLGNNFIDGLITALPGLEEHGCSYRKQGGFIRRLREDEGTWMAHITEHVALELQC
;
A
#
# COMPACT_ATOMS: atom_id res chain seq x y z
N MET A 1 -12.34 7.58 0.70
CA MET A 1 -11.05 7.77 0.00
C MET A 1 -11.27 8.61 -1.25
N LYS A 2 -10.41 9.60 -1.51
CA LYS A 2 -10.48 10.49 -2.67
C LYS A 2 -9.07 10.84 -3.17
N ILE A 3 -8.87 10.83 -4.48
CA ILE A 3 -7.63 11.37 -5.08
C ILE A 3 -7.77 12.90 -5.12
N LEU A 4 -6.93 13.59 -4.34
CA LEU A 4 -6.89 15.05 -4.28
C LEU A 4 -6.07 15.65 -5.42
N LYS A 5 -5.01 14.95 -5.84
CA LYS A 5 -4.10 15.43 -6.88
C LYS A 5 -3.46 14.26 -7.62
N THR A 6 -3.33 14.41 -8.93
CA THR A 6 -2.56 13.51 -9.79
C THR A 6 -1.50 14.30 -10.53
N ASN A 7 -0.26 13.84 -10.49
CA ASN A 7 0.86 14.41 -11.22
C ASN A 7 1.57 13.33 -12.03
N LEU A 8 1.87 13.64 -13.29
CA LEU A 8 2.67 12.79 -14.16
C LEU A 8 4.08 13.38 -14.24
N TYR A 9 5.08 12.56 -13.91
CA TYR A 9 6.49 12.91 -14.09
C TYR A 9 7.05 12.05 -15.22
N VAL A 10 7.46 12.70 -16.32
CA VAL A 10 7.84 12.00 -17.56
C VAL A 10 9.35 11.69 -17.63
N GLY A 11 10.18 12.36 -16.81
CA GLY A 11 11.62 12.14 -16.71
C GLY A 11 12.13 12.03 -15.26
N PRO A 12 13.46 12.05 -15.05
CA PRO A 12 14.05 12.04 -13.72
C PRO A 12 13.46 13.15 -12.83
N ASN A 13 13.06 12.78 -11.62
CA ASN A 13 12.39 13.67 -10.68
C ASN A 13 12.86 13.37 -9.25
N GLN A 14 12.37 14.12 -8.27
CA GLN A 14 12.78 14.00 -6.87
C GLN A 14 12.46 12.64 -6.21
N TYR A 15 11.54 11.86 -6.77
CA TYR A 15 11.11 10.57 -6.22
C TYR A 15 11.74 9.38 -6.94
N ALA A 16 11.93 9.48 -8.26
CA ALA A 16 12.48 8.41 -9.08
C ALA A 16 13.26 8.95 -10.29
N LYS A 17 14.21 8.15 -10.78
CA LYS A 17 14.98 8.46 -12.00
C LYS A 17 14.24 8.13 -13.31
N PHE A 18 13.04 7.57 -13.22
CA PHE A 18 12.20 7.13 -14.34
C PHE A 18 10.79 7.74 -14.23
N ARG A 19 9.95 7.50 -15.25
CA ARG A 19 8.59 8.05 -15.28
C ARG A 19 7.75 7.51 -14.13
N ILE A 20 6.97 8.37 -13.47
CA ILE A 20 6.06 7.94 -12.40
C ILE A 20 4.75 8.72 -12.45
N ILE A 21 3.73 8.12 -11.84
CA ILE A 21 2.48 8.80 -11.49
C ILE A 21 2.48 9.02 -9.98
N ARG A 22 2.25 10.24 -9.53
CA ARG A 22 2.08 10.58 -8.12
C ARG A 22 0.63 10.92 -7.85
N HIS A 23 0.03 10.20 -6.91
CA HIS A 23 -1.28 10.54 -6.36
C HIS A 23 -1.12 11.09 -4.94
N VAL A 24 -1.85 12.17 -4.64
CA VAL A 24 -2.14 12.59 -3.26
C VAL A 24 -3.53 12.10 -2.95
N ILE A 25 -3.65 11.26 -1.92
CA ILE A 25 -4.89 10.59 -1.58
C ILE A 25 -5.30 11.00 -0.18
N ASP A 26 -6.57 11.38 -0.04
CA ASP A 26 -7.24 11.54 1.23
C ASP A 26 -7.98 10.23 1.55
N ILE A 27 -7.60 9.58 2.64
CA ILE A 27 -8.20 8.31 3.05
C ILE A 27 -9.52 8.51 3.82
N GLY A 28 -9.80 9.72 4.31
CA GLY A 28 -11.00 10.08 5.05
C GLY A 28 -11.22 9.17 6.25
N ILE A 29 -12.45 8.68 6.42
CA ILE A 29 -12.83 7.78 7.54
C ILE A 29 -11.94 6.55 7.70
N LEU A 30 -11.26 6.10 6.63
CA LEU A 30 -10.36 4.94 6.68
C LEU A 30 -9.10 5.17 7.52
N GLU A 31 -8.84 6.41 7.96
CA GLU A 31 -7.83 6.71 8.96
C GLU A 31 -8.13 6.03 10.31
N ASP A 32 -9.41 5.89 10.65
CA ASP A 32 -9.88 5.20 11.86
C ASP A 32 -9.99 3.68 11.71
N TRP A 33 -9.66 3.14 10.54
CA TRP A 33 -9.81 1.71 10.20
C TRP A 33 -8.49 1.12 9.67
N PRO A 34 -7.47 0.97 10.53
CA PRO A 34 -6.25 0.28 10.15
C PRO A 34 -6.51 -1.22 9.93
N SER A 35 -5.57 -1.91 9.27
CA SER A 35 -5.74 -3.29 8.81
C SER A 35 -6.11 -4.28 9.93
N ALA A 36 -5.54 -4.14 11.13
CA ALA A 36 -5.88 -5.03 12.24
C ALA A 36 -7.33 -4.83 12.71
N LYS A 37 -7.86 -3.60 12.63
CA LYS A 37 -9.26 -3.28 12.96
C LYS A 37 -10.25 -3.76 11.89
N LEU A 38 -9.83 -3.79 10.63
CA LEU A 38 -10.59 -4.40 9.54
C LEU A 38 -10.69 -5.93 9.68
N GLY A 39 -9.70 -6.53 10.36
CA GLY A 39 -9.70 -7.93 10.75
C GLY A 39 -9.15 -8.89 9.69
N ASN A 40 -9.00 -10.16 10.09
CA ASN A 40 -8.34 -11.18 9.27
C ASN A 40 -9.04 -11.45 7.94
N ASN A 41 -10.38 -11.40 7.89
CA ASN A 41 -11.13 -11.62 6.65
C ASN A 41 -10.73 -10.62 5.55
N PHE A 42 -10.45 -9.36 5.91
CA PHE A 42 -9.97 -8.37 4.95
C PHE A 42 -8.53 -8.68 4.52
N ILE A 43 -7.64 -8.98 5.48
CA ILE A 43 -6.22 -9.24 5.23
C ILE A 43 -6.05 -10.48 4.33
N ASP A 44 -6.72 -11.57 4.67
CA ASP A 44 -6.59 -12.82 3.93
C ASP A 44 -7.24 -12.71 2.54
N GLY A 45 -8.35 -11.97 2.42
CA GLY A 45 -8.96 -11.64 1.13
C GLY A 45 -8.04 -10.80 0.23
N LEU A 46 -7.33 -9.83 0.81
CA LEU A 46 -6.34 -9.02 0.09
C LEU A 46 -5.17 -9.86 -0.43
N ILE A 47 -4.59 -10.72 0.43
CA ILE A 47 -3.46 -11.58 0.06
C ILE A 47 -3.89 -12.61 -1.00
N THR A 48 -5.11 -13.17 -0.87
CA THR A 48 -5.66 -14.11 -1.86
C THR A 48 -5.83 -13.44 -3.23
N ALA A 49 -6.27 -12.18 -3.27
CA ALA A 49 -6.46 -11.45 -4.50
C ALA A 49 -5.13 -11.04 -5.17
N LEU A 50 -4.08 -10.81 -4.37
CA LEU A 50 -2.77 -10.29 -4.81
C LEU A 50 -1.64 -11.08 -4.13
N PRO A 51 -1.34 -12.31 -4.60
CA PRO A 51 -0.40 -13.19 -3.91
C PRO A 51 1.06 -12.68 -3.92
N GLY A 52 1.46 -11.85 -4.89
CA GLY A 52 2.80 -11.27 -4.92
C GLY A 52 3.07 -10.30 -3.78
N LEU A 53 2.04 -9.86 -3.05
CA LEU A 53 2.20 -9.12 -1.78
C LEU A 53 3.00 -9.91 -0.73
N GLU A 54 3.10 -11.23 -0.84
CA GLU A 54 4.01 -12.05 -0.02
C GLU A 54 5.49 -11.66 -0.22
N GLU A 55 5.89 -11.17 -1.39
CA GLU A 55 7.26 -10.72 -1.66
C GLU A 55 7.55 -9.32 -1.12
N HIS A 56 6.51 -8.58 -0.72
CA HIS A 56 6.68 -7.19 -0.33
C HIS A 56 7.31 -7.07 1.06
N GLY A 57 8.50 -6.48 1.12
CA GLY A 57 9.26 -6.40 2.37
C GLY A 57 8.89 -5.29 3.35
N CYS A 58 8.21 -4.24 2.89
CA CYS A 58 7.88 -3.06 3.72
C CYS A 58 9.12 -2.52 4.48
N SER A 59 8.94 -2.02 5.71
CA SER A 59 10.03 -1.56 6.59
C SER A 59 11.01 -2.67 6.97
N TYR A 60 10.57 -3.92 6.97
CA TYR A 60 11.37 -5.08 7.34
C TYR A 60 12.37 -5.52 6.26
N ARG A 61 12.18 -5.06 5.01
CA ARG A 61 13.04 -5.36 3.85
C ARG A 61 13.31 -6.86 3.63
N LYS A 62 12.37 -7.71 4.03
CA LYS A 62 12.40 -9.17 3.89
C LYS A 62 11.03 -9.65 3.42
N GLN A 63 11.01 -10.70 2.60
CA GLN A 63 9.79 -11.39 2.17
C GLN A 63 8.81 -11.61 3.34
N GLY A 64 7.53 -11.38 3.11
CA GLY A 64 6.45 -11.44 4.10
C GLY A 64 6.39 -10.25 5.05
N GLY A 65 7.31 -9.28 4.93
CA GLY A 65 7.37 -8.12 5.82
C GLY A 65 6.11 -7.26 5.79
N PHE A 66 5.50 -7.07 4.62
CA PHE A 66 4.24 -6.35 4.49
C PHE A 66 3.08 -7.11 5.16
N ILE A 67 2.96 -8.42 4.94
CA ILE A 67 1.92 -9.25 5.58
C ILE A 67 2.05 -9.23 7.09
N ARG A 68 3.28 -9.32 7.59
CA ARG A 68 3.57 -9.13 9.01
C ARG A 68 3.05 -7.77 9.49
N ARG A 69 3.35 -6.69 8.77
CA ARG A 69 2.90 -5.33 9.13
C ARG A 69 1.38 -5.16 9.08
N LEU A 70 0.64 -5.92 8.25
CA LEU A 70 -0.82 -5.90 8.25
C LEU A 70 -1.43 -6.43 9.55
N ARG A 71 -0.73 -7.35 10.23
CA ARG A 71 -1.25 -8.12 11.37
C ARG A 71 -0.70 -7.67 12.73
N GLU A 72 0.48 -7.07 12.77
CA GLU A 72 1.13 -6.65 14.02
C GLU A 72 0.57 -5.33 14.59
N ASP A 73 0.58 -5.21 15.92
CA ASP A 73 0.11 -4.04 16.65
C ASP A 73 -1.32 -3.64 16.22
N GLU A 74 -1.52 -2.38 15.84
CA GLU A 74 -2.78 -1.87 15.26
C GLU A 74 -2.87 -2.11 13.74
N GLY A 75 -1.88 -2.78 13.15
CA GLY A 75 -1.75 -3.00 11.71
C GLY A 75 -1.20 -1.77 11.00
N THR A 76 -1.75 -1.49 9.82
CA THR A 76 -1.35 -0.33 9.02
C THR A 76 -2.52 0.32 8.29
N TRP A 77 -2.34 1.57 7.87
CA TRP A 77 -3.39 2.39 7.28
C TRP A 77 -3.63 2.08 5.81
N MET A 78 -4.84 2.38 5.35
CA MET A 78 -5.26 2.17 3.97
C MET A 78 -4.35 2.87 2.94
N ALA A 79 -3.76 4.01 3.29
CA ALA A 79 -2.80 4.69 2.41
C ALA A 79 -1.57 3.82 2.11
N HIS A 80 -1.02 3.17 3.12
CA HIS A 80 0.13 2.29 3.00
C HIS A 80 -0.22 0.96 2.33
N ILE A 81 -1.42 0.42 2.59
CA ILE A 81 -1.95 -0.72 1.82
C ILE A 81 -2.03 -0.36 0.33
N THR A 82 -2.55 0.82 0.01
CA THR A 82 -2.72 1.29 -1.38
C THR A 82 -1.38 1.45 -2.08
N GLU A 83 -0.33 1.89 -1.38
CA GLU A 83 1.04 1.94 -1.93
C GLU A 83 1.51 0.54 -2.37
N HIS A 84 1.42 -0.46 -1.49
CA HIS A 84 1.85 -1.82 -1.80
C HIS A 84 1.01 -2.45 -2.91
N VAL A 85 -0.31 -2.25 -2.89
CA VAL A 85 -1.22 -2.72 -3.95
C VAL A 85 -0.90 -2.07 -5.29
N ALA A 86 -0.61 -0.76 -5.30
CA ALA A 86 -0.24 -0.06 -6.52
C ALA A 86 1.10 -0.54 -7.07
N LEU A 87 2.07 -0.91 -6.22
CA LEU A 87 3.35 -1.48 -6.64
C LEU A 87 3.18 -2.89 -7.23
N GLU A 88 2.36 -3.74 -6.61
CA GLU A 88 2.06 -5.09 -7.09
C GLU A 88 1.37 -5.06 -8.46
N LEU A 89 0.47 -4.10 -8.69
CA LEU A 89 -0.25 -3.94 -9.96
C LEU A 89 0.57 -3.22 -11.05
N GLN A 90 1.72 -2.63 -10.71
CA GLN A 90 2.60 -2.02 -11.69
C GLN A 90 3.38 -3.12 -12.43
N CYS A 91 2.85 -3.55 -13.58
CA CYS A 91 3.56 -4.40 -14.54
C CYS A 91 4.69 -3.65 -15.27
#